data_AF-A0A7R9TYT0-F1
#
_entry.id   AF-A0A7R9TYT0-F1
#
_cell.length_a   1.000
_cell.length_b   1.000
_cell.length_c   1.000
_cell.angle_alpha   90.00
_cell.angle_beta   90.00
_cell.angle_gamma   90.00
#
_symmetry.space_group_name_H-M   'P 1'
#
loop_
_entity.id
_entity.type
_entity.pdbx_description
1 polymer ?
#
loop_
_entity_poly.entity_id
_entity_poly.type
_entity_poly.pdbx_seq_one_letter_code
_entity_poly.pdbx_strand_id
1 'polypeptide(L)'
;GEILMTRSALERYNAAAEAAGEAVLANARNAASGSLRLLDEEQAGKRELSFFAYAMHLPPGENERERGALGDSGFDDGGDGVRVSSGGGASRALRSQEETLRWLAAVGFATAPGWSAHESFEAAADAAEALIAARDECDFDTDGAVLKMDSAETQRLMGSTSSDPRWAVALKPPARQATSVLENLSVAVGRTGHVVPVARVRPVEIGGALISRTTLHNVGHALRMGVREGDTVVIERAGDVIPRVLGPVEGLRGEQADGFVAPSKCPGCGSVLHVEQHGPVLPEWERVVAAAGGDVSVEDRGEEDGEMDESDGQSVLTMWCRNVQCPLRTGRALQHFARALKAGIGENTVELMVEAGIVSSPPDFFRLAAHREAIEALPRMGEQRVNRILGLLDDAKVRMTPADTIAALGIPGISNALAARLAVQVGTLAGLAEADMADIELDGAGEASVAKGKLVAWMDANRAMVRDLAACGLGARDPVAPAGSLRSGLSANATATARASIVEGGNARSGPWAGKRVRITGAIEGHTRATAAAVAEALGARVVSSGARPDVVVAGAKPGSAATKWPEASVVLAADFLALASEHLKPTPPPEEHAGDE
;
A
#
# COMPACT_ATOMS: atom_id res chain seq x y z
N GLY A 1 -14.87 -0.78 7.51
CA GLY A 1 -15.87 -1.86 7.42
C GLY A 1 -15.36 -2.86 6.41
N GLU A 2 -15.88 -4.09 6.47
CA GLU A 2 -15.46 -5.19 5.59
C GLU A 2 -16.59 -5.55 4.64
N ILE A 3 -16.29 -5.68 3.35
CA ILE A 3 -17.21 -6.24 2.36
C ILE A 3 -16.86 -7.72 2.19
N LEU A 4 -17.87 -8.57 2.28
CA LEU A 4 -17.71 -10.02 2.20
C LEU A 4 -18.81 -10.65 1.35
N MET A 5 -18.58 -11.88 0.93
CA MET A 5 -19.61 -12.76 0.37
C MET A 5 -19.86 -13.84 1.40
N THR A 6 -21.13 -14.20 1.65
CA THR A 6 -21.43 -15.32 2.54
C THR A 6 -21.29 -16.65 1.80
N ARG A 7 -21.10 -17.75 2.51
CA ARG A 7 -21.02 -19.10 1.93
C ARG A 7 -22.32 -19.45 1.24
N SER A 8 -23.46 -19.14 1.87
CA SER A 8 -24.78 -19.30 1.24
C SER A 8 -24.92 -18.48 -0.06
N ALA A 9 -24.40 -17.25 -0.12
CA ALA A 9 -24.41 -16.45 -1.33
C ALA A 9 -23.50 -17.05 -2.43
N LEU A 10 -22.32 -17.54 -2.04
CA LEU A 10 -21.39 -18.22 -2.95
C LEU A 10 -22.01 -19.47 -3.56
N GLU A 11 -22.66 -20.30 -2.75
CA GLU A 11 -23.33 -21.52 -3.19
C GLU A 11 -24.46 -21.20 -4.19
N ARG A 12 -25.30 -20.21 -3.89
CA ARG A 12 -26.36 -19.75 -4.82
C ARG A 12 -25.78 -19.25 -6.14
N TYR A 13 -24.72 -18.43 -6.09
CA TYR A 13 -24.08 -17.91 -7.28
C TYR A 13 -23.47 -19.05 -8.11
N ASN A 14 -22.73 -19.96 -7.49
CA ASN A 14 -22.08 -21.06 -8.18
C ASN A 14 -23.10 -22.03 -8.80
N ALA A 15 -24.20 -22.33 -8.10
CA ALA A 15 -25.28 -23.14 -8.66
C ALA A 15 -25.91 -22.49 -9.89
N ALA A 16 -26.12 -21.17 -9.88
CA ALA A 16 -26.63 -20.44 -11.04
C ALA A 16 -25.62 -20.40 -12.20
N ALA A 17 -24.33 -20.20 -11.89
CA ALA A 17 -23.25 -20.22 -12.88
C ALA A 17 -23.11 -21.60 -13.54
N GLU A 18 -23.15 -22.69 -12.77
CA GLU A 18 -23.10 -24.06 -13.28
C GLU A 18 -24.30 -24.36 -14.19
N ALA A 19 -25.51 -23.96 -13.78
CA ALA A 19 -26.71 -24.11 -14.60
C ALA A 19 -26.64 -23.33 -15.93
N ALA A 20 -25.90 -22.22 -15.94
CA ALA A 20 -25.66 -21.41 -17.13
C ALA A 20 -24.42 -21.85 -17.95
N GLY A 21 -23.64 -22.84 -17.47
CA GLY A 21 -22.38 -23.25 -18.11
C GLY A 21 -21.24 -22.23 -17.97
N GLU A 22 -21.32 -21.37 -16.96
CA GLU A 22 -20.34 -20.33 -16.66
C GLU A 22 -19.28 -20.79 -15.65
N ALA A 23 -18.20 -20.00 -15.52
CA ALA A 23 -17.16 -20.28 -14.55
C ALA A 23 -17.63 -19.98 -13.11
N VAL A 24 -17.46 -20.96 -12.21
CA VAL A 24 -17.73 -20.82 -10.78
C VAL A 24 -16.65 -20.03 -10.05
N LEU A 25 -17.00 -19.50 -8.88
CA LEU A 25 -16.10 -18.80 -7.98
C LEU A 25 -15.48 -19.78 -6.98
N ALA A 26 -14.17 -19.65 -6.75
CA ALA A 26 -13.40 -20.61 -5.96
C ALA A 26 -13.66 -20.54 -4.44
N ASN A 27 -13.75 -19.34 -3.87
CA ASN A 27 -14.05 -19.12 -2.44
C ASN A 27 -14.64 -17.73 -2.21
N ALA A 28 -15.31 -17.56 -1.07
CA ALA A 28 -16.08 -16.37 -0.74
C ALA A 28 -15.20 -15.11 -0.61
N ARG A 29 -14.01 -15.24 -0.01
CA ARG A 29 -13.05 -14.13 0.14
C ARG A 29 -12.56 -13.57 -1.20
N ASN A 30 -12.12 -14.44 -2.10
CA ASN A 30 -11.66 -14.06 -3.43
C ASN A 30 -12.83 -13.56 -4.30
N ALA A 31 -14.00 -14.18 -4.15
CA ALA A 31 -15.23 -13.74 -4.80
C ALA A 31 -15.55 -12.30 -4.42
N ALA A 32 -15.58 -11.95 -3.13
CA ALA A 32 -15.88 -10.59 -2.67
C ALA A 32 -14.92 -9.55 -3.29
N SER A 33 -13.61 -9.78 -3.19
CA SER A 33 -12.61 -8.87 -3.76
C SER A 33 -12.69 -8.75 -5.28
N GLY A 34 -12.91 -9.87 -5.97
CA GLY A 34 -13.06 -9.91 -7.43
C GLY A 34 -14.31 -9.17 -7.90
N SER A 35 -15.40 -9.22 -7.11
CA SER A 35 -16.68 -8.58 -7.43
C SER A 35 -16.60 -7.06 -7.40
N LEU A 36 -15.90 -6.50 -6.41
CA LEU A 36 -15.69 -5.05 -6.30
C LEU A 36 -14.82 -4.46 -7.42
N ARG A 37 -14.15 -5.31 -8.19
CA ARG A 37 -13.27 -4.91 -9.30
C ARG A 37 -13.94 -5.06 -10.66
N LEU A 38 -15.20 -5.51 -10.71
CA LEU A 38 -15.97 -5.56 -11.95
C LEU A 38 -16.31 -4.14 -12.41
N LEU A 39 -16.20 -3.93 -13.72
CA LEU A 39 -16.61 -2.66 -14.35
C LEU A 39 -18.13 -2.57 -14.51
N ASP A 40 -18.80 -3.72 -14.62
CA ASP A 40 -20.24 -3.84 -14.73
C ASP A 40 -20.86 -4.02 -13.34
N GLU A 41 -21.63 -3.02 -12.92
CA GLU A 41 -22.31 -3.00 -11.61
C GLU A 41 -23.43 -4.04 -11.53
N GLU A 42 -24.07 -4.41 -12.64
CA GLU A 42 -25.12 -5.43 -12.65
C GLU A 42 -24.53 -6.82 -12.34
N GLN A 43 -23.34 -7.10 -12.90
CA GLN A 43 -22.60 -8.33 -12.58
C GLN A 43 -22.13 -8.36 -11.13
N ALA A 44 -21.69 -7.23 -10.59
CA ALA A 44 -21.34 -7.14 -9.17
C ALA A 44 -22.56 -7.37 -8.27
N GLY A 45 -23.73 -6.82 -8.65
CA GLY A 45 -25.00 -6.98 -7.93
C GLY A 45 -25.46 -8.44 -7.82
N LYS A 46 -25.24 -9.26 -8.86
CA LYS A 46 -25.58 -10.69 -8.87
C LYS A 46 -24.81 -11.52 -7.83
N ARG A 47 -23.74 -10.98 -7.24
CA ARG A 47 -22.87 -11.69 -6.29
C ARG A 47 -23.25 -11.47 -4.83
N GLU A 48 -24.35 -10.77 -4.56
CA GLU A 48 -24.99 -10.67 -3.23
C GLU A 48 -24.00 -10.36 -2.09
N LEU A 49 -23.15 -9.35 -2.28
CA LEU A 49 -22.17 -8.94 -1.29
C LEU A 49 -22.84 -8.34 -0.05
N SER A 50 -22.26 -8.62 1.12
CA SER A 50 -22.63 -8.06 2.42
C SER A 50 -21.55 -7.11 2.94
N PHE A 51 -21.90 -6.23 3.87
CA PHE A 51 -20.98 -5.29 4.49
C PHE A 51 -21.16 -5.26 6.01
N PHE A 52 -20.05 -5.32 6.75
CA PHE A 52 -20.04 -5.10 8.20
C PHE A 52 -19.23 -3.85 8.58
N ALA A 53 -19.89 -2.90 9.24
CA ALA A 53 -19.25 -1.74 9.83
C ALA A 53 -18.63 -2.11 11.19
N TYR A 54 -17.41 -1.62 11.44
CA TYR A 54 -16.67 -1.92 12.68
C TYR A 54 -15.90 -0.72 13.27
N ALA A 55 -15.87 0.41 12.56
CA ALA A 55 -15.16 1.62 12.97
C ALA A 55 -15.68 2.81 12.17
N MET A 56 -15.51 4.00 12.73
CA MET A 56 -15.80 5.27 12.08
C MET A 56 -14.56 6.17 12.16
N HIS A 57 -14.22 6.82 11.05
CA HIS A 57 -13.15 7.82 10.98
C HIS A 57 -13.71 9.09 10.35
N LEU A 58 -13.70 10.20 11.10
CA LEU A 58 -14.07 11.50 10.55
C LEU A 58 -12.79 12.29 10.24
N PRO A 59 -12.69 12.96 9.07
CA PRO A 59 -11.56 13.81 8.77
C PRO A 59 -11.46 14.97 9.77
N PRO A 60 -10.25 15.44 10.10
CA PRO A 60 -10.09 16.63 10.92
C PRO A 60 -10.64 17.84 10.16
N GLY A 61 -11.68 18.49 10.69
CA GLY A 61 -12.16 19.77 10.13
C GLY A 61 -13.65 20.10 10.26
N GLU A 62 -14.52 19.17 10.68
CA GLU A 62 -15.95 19.49 10.89
C GLU A 62 -16.28 19.83 12.35
N ASN A 63 -15.52 19.35 13.33
CA ASN A 63 -15.78 19.62 14.76
C ASN A 63 -15.16 20.94 15.31
N GLU A 64 -14.26 21.59 14.57
CA GLU A 64 -13.62 22.84 15.01
C GLU A 64 -14.40 24.10 14.59
N ARG A 65 -15.19 24.03 13.51
CA ARG A 65 -15.95 25.18 13.00
C ARG A 65 -17.09 25.61 13.92
N GLU A 66 -17.67 24.68 14.69
CA GLU A 66 -18.77 24.99 15.61
C GLU A 66 -18.30 25.58 16.96
N ARG A 67 -17.04 25.35 17.36
CA ARG A 67 -16.50 25.96 18.60
C ARG A 67 -16.37 27.49 18.53
N GLY A 68 -16.30 28.07 17.33
CA GLY A 68 -16.17 29.51 17.14
C GLY A 68 -17.49 30.27 16.96
N ALA A 69 -18.62 29.59 16.76
CA ALA A 69 -19.87 30.22 16.34
C ALA A 69 -21.00 30.25 17.39
N LEU A 70 -20.88 29.47 18.47
CA LEU A 70 -21.84 29.48 19.58
C LEU A 70 -21.15 30.09 20.80
N GLY A 71 -21.55 31.32 21.12
CA GLY A 71 -21.09 32.04 22.29
C GLY A 71 -21.32 31.25 23.58
N ASP A 72 -20.37 31.45 24.48
CA ASP A 72 -20.35 31.16 25.91
C ASP A 72 -21.75 31.11 26.56
N SER A 73 -22.39 29.94 26.47
CA SER A 73 -23.55 29.59 27.28
C SER A 73 -23.27 28.21 27.87
N GLY A 74 -22.99 28.22 29.17
CA GLY A 74 -22.43 27.10 29.90
C GLY A 74 -23.25 25.83 29.79
N PHE A 75 -22.69 24.85 29.08
CA PHE A 75 -22.84 23.43 29.35
C PHE A 75 -21.50 22.78 29.00
N ASP A 76 -20.61 22.74 30.00
CA ASP A 76 -19.33 22.05 29.92
C ASP A 76 -19.58 20.54 30.01
N ASP A 77 -19.86 19.94 28.85
CA ASP A 77 -19.74 18.50 28.60
C ASP A 77 -18.35 18.28 27.98
N GLY A 78 -17.38 17.93 28.82
CA GLY A 78 -16.03 17.52 28.43
C GLY A 78 -15.99 16.20 27.65
N GLY A 79 -16.68 16.11 26.51
CA GLY A 79 -16.76 14.91 25.68
C GLY A 79 -15.92 15.00 24.40
N ASP A 80 -14.68 14.49 24.44
CA ASP A 80 -13.75 14.39 23.30
C ASP A 80 -14.05 13.17 22.38
N GLY A 81 -15.33 12.91 22.10
CA GLY A 81 -15.80 11.81 21.24
C GLY A 81 -16.24 12.24 19.84
N VAL A 82 -16.44 11.27 18.94
CA VAL A 82 -16.97 11.55 17.59
C VAL A 82 -18.42 12.02 17.69
N ARG A 83 -18.69 13.25 17.28
CA ARG A 83 -20.03 13.85 17.32
C ARG A 83 -20.91 13.34 16.17
N VAL A 84 -22.07 12.79 16.50
CA VAL A 84 -23.06 12.26 15.56
C VAL A 84 -24.43 12.88 15.81
N SER A 85 -25.16 13.27 14.77
CA SER A 85 -26.53 13.79 14.88
C SER A 85 -27.54 12.76 14.37
N SER A 86 -28.53 12.42 15.20
CA SER A 86 -29.62 11.52 14.82
C SER A 86 -30.83 12.33 14.36
N GLY A 87 -30.85 12.81 13.11
CA GLY A 87 -32.04 13.27 12.38
C GLY A 87 -32.99 14.29 13.04
N GLY A 88 -32.63 14.86 14.20
CA GLY A 88 -33.52 15.60 15.09
C GLY A 88 -32.74 16.22 16.26
N GLY A 89 -31.81 17.13 15.95
CA GLY A 89 -31.47 18.25 16.84
C GLY A 89 -30.40 18.08 17.93
N ALA A 90 -29.87 16.89 18.23
CA ALA A 90 -28.77 16.75 19.21
C ALA A 90 -27.57 16.00 18.63
N SER A 91 -26.39 16.62 18.70
CA SER A 91 -25.10 16.00 18.40
C SER A 91 -24.58 15.28 19.64
N ARG A 92 -24.40 13.95 19.59
CA ARG A 92 -23.83 13.13 20.68
C ARG A 92 -22.40 12.75 20.37
N ALA A 93 -21.47 12.94 21.31
CA ALA A 93 -20.12 12.42 21.22
C ALA A 93 -20.09 10.91 21.55
N LEU A 94 -19.59 10.08 20.63
CA LEU A 94 -19.33 8.66 20.87
C LEU A 94 -18.02 8.51 21.62
N ARG A 95 -18.09 7.96 22.84
CA ARG A 95 -16.97 7.88 23.79
C ARG A 95 -16.34 6.50 23.82
N SER A 96 -16.98 5.49 23.23
CA SER A 96 -16.44 4.13 23.17
C SER A 96 -16.69 3.39 21.86
N GLN A 97 -15.94 2.30 21.66
CA GLN A 97 -16.08 1.38 20.54
C GLN A 97 -17.45 0.71 20.57
N GLU A 98 -17.93 0.30 21.75
CA GLU A 98 -19.27 -0.22 21.95
C GLU A 98 -20.35 0.79 21.50
N GLU A 99 -20.28 2.03 21.97
CA GLU A 99 -21.23 3.08 21.56
C GLU A 99 -21.20 3.28 20.04
N THR A 100 -20.01 3.22 19.44
CA THR A 100 -19.82 3.36 17.99
C THR A 100 -20.51 2.22 17.23
N LEU A 101 -20.35 0.97 17.66
CA LEU A 101 -21.01 -0.18 17.01
C LEU A 101 -22.53 -0.11 17.15
N ARG A 102 -23.04 0.23 18.34
CA ARG A 102 -24.49 0.43 18.55
C ARG A 102 -25.05 1.55 17.69
N TRP A 103 -24.33 2.66 17.57
CA TRP A 103 -24.75 3.78 16.74
C TRP A 103 -24.76 3.41 15.25
N LEU A 104 -23.71 2.73 14.76
CA LEU A 104 -23.65 2.23 13.37
C LEU A 104 -24.84 1.34 13.05
N ALA A 105 -25.19 0.42 13.95
CA ALA A 105 -26.39 -0.41 13.84
C ALA A 105 -27.68 0.42 13.81
N ALA A 106 -27.80 1.42 14.70
CA ALA A 106 -28.97 2.28 14.78
C ALA A 106 -29.20 3.14 13.52
N VAL A 107 -28.13 3.52 12.81
CA VAL A 107 -28.25 4.27 11.53
C VAL A 107 -28.36 3.37 10.30
N GLY A 108 -28.44 2.04 10.49
CA GLY A 108 -28.76 1.08 9.43
C GLY A 108 -27.55 0.35 8.83
N PHE A 109 -26.34 0.51 9.37
CA PHE A 109 -25.23 -0.35 8.99
C PHE A 109 -25.33 -1.71 9.70
N ALA A 110 -25.14 -2.81 8.98
CA ALA A 110 -24.92 -4.09 9.65
C ALA A 110 -23.57 -4.06 10.38
N THR A 111 -23.54 -4.61 11.59
CA THR A 111 -22.31 -4.90 12.35
C THR A 111 -22.14 -6.41 12.42
N ALA A 112 -20.89 -6.89 12.48
CA ALA A 112 -20.64 -8.32 12.63
C ALA A 112 -21.37 -8.89 13.86
N PRO A 113 -21.96 -10.09 13.78
CA PRO A 113 -22.62 -10.70 14.94
C PRO A 113 -21.62 -11.09 16.02
N GLY A 114 -22.07 -11.17 17.28
CA GLY A 114 -21.31 -11.77 18.39
C GLY A 114 -20.29 -10.86 19.08
N TRP A 115 -20.16 -9.57 18.71
CA TRP A 115 -19.32 -8.65 19.48
C TRP A 115 -19.92 -8.37 20.88
N SER A 116 -19.05 -8.14 21.86
CA SER A 116 -19.43 -7.84 23.26
C SER A 116 -18.35 -6.98 23.93
N ALA A 117 -18.74 -6.09 24.84
CA ALA A 117 -17.82 -5.32 25.67
C ALA A 117 -17.60 -6.01 27.03
N HIS A 118 -16.39 -5.89 27.58
CA HIS A 118 -15.96 -6.55 28.81
C HIS A 118 -15.10 -5.60 29.67
N GLU A 119 -15.21 -5.72 30.99
CA GLU A 119 -14.47 -4.86 31.94
C GLU A 119 -13.05 -5.38 32.23
N SER A 120 -12.76 -6.65 31.96
CA SER A 120 -11.43 -7.26 32.14
C SER A 120 -10.88 -7.86 30.85
N PHE A 121 -9.55 -7.95 30.77
CA PHE A 121 -8.86 -8.56 29.64
C PHE A 121 -9.19 -10.05 29.53
N GLU A 122 -9.24 -10.76 30.65
CA GLU A 122 -9.52 -12.20 30.71
C GLU A 122 -10.91 -12.50 30.14
N ALA A 123 -11.93 -11.75 30.56
CA ALA A 123 -13.28 -11.93 30.03
C ALA A 123 -13.39 -11.61 28.54
N ALA A 124 -12.65 -10.58 28.08
CA ALA A 124 -12.58 -10.24 26.66
C ALA A 124 -11.87 -11.34 25.85
N ALA A 125 -10.79 -11.91 26.39
CA ALA A 125 -10.03 -12.99 25.77
C ALA A 125 -10.88 -14.27 25.66
N ASP A 126 -11.56 -14.68 26.74
CA ASP A 126 -12.47 -15.83 26.75
C ASP A 126 -13.59 -15.67 25.71
N ALA A 127 -14.19 -14.48 25.63
CA ALA A 127 -15.21 -14.18 24.62
C ALA A 127 -14.66 -14.24 23.19
N ALA A 128 -13.44 -13.75 22.97
CA ALA A 128 -12.76 -13.82 21.68
C ALA A 128 -12.43 -15.27 21.29
N GLU A 129 -11.99 -16.10 22.23
CA GLU A 129 -11.75 -17.53 22.00
C GLU A 129 -13.05 -18.27 21.65
N ALA A 130 -14.16 -17.94 22.31
CA ALA A 130 -15.48 -18.49 21.97
C ALA A 130 -15.90 -18.12 20.54
N LEU A 131 -15.66 -16.87 20.10
CA LEU A 131 -15.90 -16.47 18.71
C LEU A 131 -15.01 -17.22 17.72
N ILE A 132 -13.73 -17.41 18.06
CA ILE A 132 -12.77 -18.16 17.23
C ILE A 132 -13.20 -19.63 17.12
N ALA A 133 -13.73 -20.24 18.18
CA ALA A 133 -14.23 -21.60 18.18
C ALA A 133 -15.49 -21.74 17.32
N ALA A 134 -16.41 -20.78 17.40
CA ALA A 134 -17.66 -20.77 16.62
C ALA A 134 -17.50 -20.32 15.16
N ARG A 135 -16.29 -19.94 14.71
CA ARG A 135 -16.05 -19.38 13.37
C ARG A 135 -16.59 -20.25 12.22
N ASP A 136 -16.54 -21.57 12.38
CA ASP A 136 -16.94 -22.50 11.32
C ASP A 136 -18.49 -22.60 11.23
N GLU A 137 -19.22 -22.10 12.24
CA GLU A 137 -20.68 -22.00 12.27
C GLU A 137 -21.21 -20.73 11.56
N CYS A 138 -20.38 -19.69 11.44
CA CYS A 138 -20.74 -18.44 10.78
C CYS A 138 -20.92 -18.63 9.26
N ASP A 139 -22.00 -18.10 8.65
CA ASP A 139 -22.20 -18.13 7.19
C ASP A 139 -21.16 -17.29 6.41
N PHE A 140 -20.20 -16.66 7.07
CA PHE A 140 -19.13 -15.90 6.43
C PHE A 140 -17.77 -16.39 6.92
N ASP A 141 -16.76 -16.27 6.05
CA ASP A 141 -15.39 -16.60 6.40
C ASP A 141 -14.84 -15.57 7.40
N THR A 142 -14.26 -16.04 8.50
CA THR A 142 -13.53 -15.21 9.46
C THR A 142 -12.22 -15.89 9.88
N ASP A 143 -11.15 -15.10 9.99
CA ASP A 143 -9.81 -15.56 10.34
C ASP A 143 -9.43 -15.28 11.81
N GLY A 144 -10.42 -14.93 12.65
CA GLY A 144 -10.22 -14.70 14.07
C GLY A 144 -11.24 -13.78 14.74
N ALA A 145 -10.84 -13.23 15.87
CA ALA A 145 -11.53 -12.17 16.61
C ALA A 145 -10.60 -10.95 16.79
N VAL A 146 -11.16 -9.76 17.01
CA VAL A 146 -10.37 -8.54 17.24
C VAL A 146 -10.69 -7.99 18.61
N LEU A 147 -9.67 -7.90 19.48
CA LEU A 147 -9.76 -7.18 20.73
C LEU A 147 -9.41 -5.71 20.49
N LYS A 148 -10.20 -4.80 21.07
CA LYS A 148 -10.00 -3.35 20.98
C LYS A 148 -10.16 -2.75 22.37
N MET A 149 -9.31 -1.78 22.70
CA MET A 149 -9.58 -0.89 23.82
C MET A 149 -10.91 -0.18 23.58
N ASP A 150 -11.83 -0.23 24.54
CA ASP A 150 -13.18 0.33 24.32
C ASP A 150 -13.18 1.87 24.30
N SER A 151 -12.45 2.52 25.20
CA SER A 151 -12.39 3.99 25.31
C SER A 151 -11.79 4.66 24.07
N ALA A 152 -12.54 5.58 23.46
CA ALA A 152 -12.07 6.37 22.31
C ALA A 152 -10.89 7.29 22.68
N GLU A 153 -10.86 7.81 23.91
CA GLU A 153 -9.74 8.61 24.42
C GLU A 153 -8.47 7.77 24.51
N THR A 154 -8.57 6.56 25.06
CA THR A 154 -7.44 5.63 25.16
C THR A 154 -6.91 5.25 23.79
N GLN A 155 -7.79 4.93 22.83
CA GLN A 155 -7.39 4.66 21.45
C GLN A 155 -6.60 5.83 20.84
N ARG A 156 -7.05 7.07 21.08
CA ARG A 156 -6.38 8.29 20.59
C ARG A 156 -5.01 8.49 21.23
N LEU A 157 -4.88 8.29 22.54
CA LEU A 157 -3.62 8.41 23.28
C LEU A 157 -2.61 7.36 22.84
N MET A 158 -3.06 6.12 22.59
CA MET A 158 -2.19 5.03 22.15
C MET A 158 -1.73 5.19 20.69
N GLY A 159 -2.54 5.81 19.83
CA GLY A 159 -2.18 6.07 18.44
C GLY A 159 -1.89 4.79 17.62
N SER A 160 -1.01 4.90 16.63
CA SER A 160 -0.65 3.82 15.71
C SER A 160 0.86 3.74 15.49
N THR A 161 1.33 2.59 15.01
CA THR A 161 2.63 2.44 14.35
C THR A 161 2.54 2.93 12.89
N SER A 162 3.56 2.63 12.08
CA SER A 162 3.54 2.92 10.63
C SER A 162 2.46 2.15 9.87
N SER A 163 1.91 1.09 10.44
CA SER A 163 0.96 0.19 9.76
C SER A 163 -0.23 -0.23 10.61
N ASP A 164 -0.09 -0.32 11.94
CA ASP A 164 -1.09 -0.92 12.82
C ASP A 164 -1.46 -0.04 14.02
N PRO A 165 -2.72 -0.03 14.48
CA PRO A 165 -3.11 0.64 15.72
C PRO A 165 -2.48 -0.04 16.94
N ARG A 166 -2.06 0.73 17.96
CA ARG A 166 -1.52 0.14 19.20
C ARG A 166 -2.61 -0.37 20.16
N TRP A 167 -3.86 0.04 19.93
CA TRP A 167 -5.01 -0.19 20.81
C TRP A 167 -5.90 -1.37 20.37
N ALA A 168 -5.51 -2.10 19.33
CA ALA A 168 -6.25 -3.26 18.85
C ALA A 168 -5.31 -4.40 18.45
N VAL A 169 -5.78 -5.65 18.64
CA VAL A 169 -5.05 -6.86 18.25
C VAL A 169 -6.01 -7.87 17.64
N ALA A 170 -5.57 -8.53 16.56
CA ALA A 170 -6.31 -9.63 15.94
C ALA A 170 -5.84 -10.96 16.54
N LEU A 171 -6.73 -11.65 17.26
CA LEU A 171 -6.54 -12.99 17.76
C LEU A 171 -6.95 -13.99 16.68
N LYS A 172 -5.97 -14.71 16.14
CA LYS A 172 -6.17 -15.68 15.06
C LYS A 172 -6.26 -17.10 15.63
N PRO A 173 -7.06 -18.01 15.03
CA PRO A 173 -7.06 -19.42 15.42
C PRO A 173 -5.67 -20.04 15.20
N PRO A 174 -5.38 -21.18 15.84
CA PRO A 174 -4.24 -21.99 15.48
C PRO A 174 -4.30 -22.28 13.97
N ALA A 175 -3.15 -22.16 13.33
CA ALA A 175 -3.04 -22.25 11.89
C ALA A 175 -3.54 -23.60 11.37
N ARG A 176 -4.29 -23.59 10.27
CA ARG A 176 -4.73 -24.84 9.62
C ARG A 176 -3.52 -25.55 9.05
N GLN A 177 -3.42 -26.85 9.31
CA GLN A 177 -2.34 -27.71 8.81
C GLN A 177 -2.91 -28.76 7.86
N ALA A 178 -2.15 -29.10 6.83
CA ALA A 178 -2.39 -30.27 6.00
C ALA A 178 -1.06 -30.91 5.62
N THR A 179 -1.09 -32.18 5.25
CA THR A 179 0.08 -32.88 4.74
C THR A 179 0.08 -32.90 3.21
N SER A 180 1.25 -32.79 2.60
CA SER A 180 1.42 -32.99 1.16
C SER A 180 2.80 -33.55 0.84
N VAL A 181 2.99 -34.02 -0.39
CA VAL A 181 4.26 -34.54 -0.87
C VAL A 181 5.13 -33.40 -1.38
N LEU A 182 6.36 -33.31 -0.90
CA LEU A 182 7.37 -32.39 -1.39
C LEU A 182 7.88 -32.86 -2.74
N GLU A 183 7.61 -32.14 -3.82
CA GLU A 183 7.97 -32.55 -5.18
C GLU A 183 9.33 -32.02 -5.61
N ASN A 184 9.66 -30.80 -5.20
CA ASN A 184 10.93 -30.19 -5.56
C ASN A 184 11.40 -29.16 -4.53
N LEU A 185 12.70 -29.13 -4.29
CA LEU A 185 13.41 -28.15 -3.49
C LEU A 185 14.26 -27.25 -4.39
N SER A 186 14.15 -25.94 -4.18
CA SER A 186 14.93 -24.95 -4.93
C SER A 186 15.24 -23.74 -4.05
N VAL A 187 16.02 -22.80 -4.56
CA VAL A 187 16.21 -21.50 -3.93
C VAL A 187 15.72 -20.37 -4.84
N ALA A 188 15.25 -19.31 -4.22
CA ALA A 188 14.90 -18.06 -4.87
C ALA A 188 15.81 -16.94 -4.39
N VAL A 189 16.35 -16.13 -5.30
CA VAL A 189 17.14 -14.94 -4.95
C VAL A 189 16.21 -13.73 -4.94
N GLY A 190 16.05 -13.09 -3.78
CA GLY A 190 15.25 -11.88 -3.61
C GLY A 190 15.93 -10.62 -4.16
N ARG A 191 15.20 -9.49 -4.21
CA ARG A 191 15.72 -8.19 -4.70
C ARG A 191 17.03 -7.76 -4.04
N THR A 192 17.05 -7.82 -2.72
CA THR A 192 18.18 -7.41 -1.90
C THR A 192 19.35 -8.39 -2.00
N GLY A 193 19.16 -9.54 -2.67
CA GLY A 193 20.13 -10.62 -2.76
C GLY A 193 19.83 -11.79 -1.81
N HIS A 194 18.91 -11.62 -0.85
CA HIS A 194 18.58 -12.67 0.11
C HIS A 194 18.14 -13.96 -0.59
N VAL A 195 18.76 -15.08 -0.24
CA VAL A 195 18.50 -16.39 -0.83
C VAL A 195 17.54 -17.16 0.06
N VAL A 196 16.34 -17.41 -0.46
CA VAL A 196 15.24 -18.04 0.27
C VAL A 196 14.99 -19.45 -0.30
N PRO A 197 15.05 -20.50 0.50
CA PRO A 197 14.67 -21.83 0.06
C PRO A 197 13.16 -21.95 -0.14
N VAL A 198 12.77 -22.64 -1.22
CA VAL A 198 11.39 -22.76 -1.68
C VAL A 198 11.08 -24.24 -1.94
N ALA A 199 9.94 -24.66 -1.42
CA ALA A 199 9.38 -25.99 -1.63
C ALA A 199 8.23 -25.91 -2.65
N ARG A 200 8.30 -26.76 -3.69
CA ARG A 200 7.12 -27.14 -4.48
C ARG A 200 6.52 -28.39 -3.87
N VAL A 201 5.22 -28.36 -3.70
CA VAL A 201 4.46 -29.45 -3.08
C VAL A 201 3.36 -29.87 -4.02
N ARG A 202 2.97 -31.14 -3.95
CA ARG A 202 1.76 -31.60 -4.62
C ARG A 202 0.59 -30.71 -4.18
N PRO A 203 -0.26 -30.22 -5.09
CA PRO A 203 -1.32 -29.30 -4.73
C PRO A 203 -2.20 -29.84 -3.59
N VAL A 204 -2.28 -29.10 -2.49
CA VAL A 204 -3.09 -29.44 -1.31
C VAL A 204 -3.95 -28.25 -0.89
N GLU A 205 -5.19 -28.48 -0.49
CA GLU A 205 -6.09 -27.42 -0.06
C GLU A 205 -5.95 -27.16 1.46
N ILE A 206 -5.67 -25.91 1.83
CA ILE A 206 -5.54 -25.50 3.23
C ILE A 206 -6.30 -24.19 3.43
N GLY A 207 -7.44 -24.24 4.13
CA GLY A 207 -8.26 -23.04 4.37
C GLY A 207 -8.78 -22.40 3.07
N GLY A 208 -9.31 -23.20 2.15
CA GLY A 208 -9.92 -22.72 0.90
C GLY A 208 -8.93 -22.17 -0.15
N ALA A 209 -7.63 -22.39 0.04
CA ALA A 209 -6.60 -22.09 -0.97
C ALA A 209 -5.82 -23.35 -1.34
N LEU A 210 -5.60 -23.51 -2.65
CA LEU A 210 -4.76 -24.56 -3.20
C LEU A 210 -3.29 -24.16 -3.10
N ILE A 211 -2.52 -24.86 -2.27
CA ILE A 211 -1.10 -24.63 -2.04
C ILE A 211 -0.28 -25.61 -2.89
N SER A 212 0.55 -25.07 -3.79
CA SER A 212 1.50 -25.84 -4.61
C SER A 212 2.95 -25.37 -4.46
N ARG A 213 3.16 -24.24 -3.78
CA ARG A 213 4.46 -23.62 -3.55
C ARG A 213 4.47 -22.90 -2.21
N THR A 214 5.53 -23.12 -1.44
CA THR A 214 5.65 -22.62 -0.07
C THR A 214 7.11 -22.33 0.30
N THR A 215 7.33 -21.50 1.32
CA THR A 215 8.67 -21.11 1.79
C THR A 215 9.20 -22.09 2.83
N LEU A 216 10.53 -22.27 2.88
CA LEU A 216 11.23 -22.94 3.98
C LEU A 216 11.92 -21.92 4.92
N HIS A 217 11.44 -20.68 4.92
CA HIS A 217 11.93 -19.55 5.71
C HIS A 217 13.33 -19.04 5.35
N ASN A 218 14.37 -19.78 5.71
CA ASN A 218 15.76 -19.45 5.45
C ASN A 218 16.60 -20.73 5.30
N VAL A 219 17.82 -20.58 4.80
CA VAL A 219 18.70 -21.72 4.49
C VAL A 219 19.03 -22.52 5.76
N GLY A 220 19.37 -21.87 6.87
CA GLY A 220 19.66 -22.57 8.12
C GLY A 220 18.49 -23.40 8.64
N HIS A 221 17.26 -22.88 8.55
CA HIS A 221 16.04 -23.57 8.92
C HIS A 221 15.73 -24.74 7.98
N ALA A 222 15.89 -24.58 6.67
CA ALA A 222 15.70 -25.66 5.71
C ALA A 222 16.68 -26.83 5.92
N LEU A 223 17.95 -26.53 6.24
CA LEU A 223 18.97 -27.54 6.56
C LEU A 223 18.63 -28.28 7.85
N ARG A 224 18.26 -27.56 8.92
CA ARG A 224 17.81 -28.14 10.20
C ARG A 224 16.60 -29.04 10.06
N MET A 225 15.61 -28.59 9.28
CA MET A 225 14.39 -29.34 9.03
C MET A 225 14.68 -30.66 8.30
N GLY A 226 15.79 -30.73 7.56
CA GLY A 226 16.27 -31.96 6.93
C GLY A 226 15.28 -32.58 5.94
N VAL A 227 14.39 -31.77 5.34
CA VAL A 227 13.41 -32.20 4.35
C VAL A 227 14.09 -32.68 3.07
N ARG A 228 13.46 -33.67 2.42
CA ARG A 228 13.93 -34.35 1.23
C ARG A 228 12.84 -34.32 0.17
N GLU A 229 13.22 -34.25 -1.11
CA GLU A 229 12.25 -34.46 -2.18
C GLU A 229 11.58 -35.84 -2.02
N GLY A 230 10.27 -35.91 -2.19
CA GLY A 230 9.45 -37.08 -1.91
C GLY A 230 8.94 -37.20 -0.48
N ASP A 231 9.44 -36.43 0.50
CA ASP A 231 8.90 -36.45 1.86
C ASP A 231 7.42 -36.03 1.87
N THR A 232 6.62 -36.70 2.69
CA THR A 232 5.34 -36.13 3.12
C THR A 232 5.65 -35.09 4.20
N VAL A 233 5.26 -33.84 3.97
CA VAL A 233 5.54 -32.71 4.86
C VAL A 233 4.26 -32.12 5.43
N VAL A 234 4.33 -31.62 6.67
CA VAL A 234 3.26 -30.83 7.28
C VAL A 234 3.40 -29.39 6.81
N ILE A 235 2.34 -28.88 6.21
CA ILE A 235 2.24 -27.50 5.72
C ILE A 235 1.23 -26.79 6.58
N GLU A 236 1.63 -25.63 7.08
CA GLU A 236 0.80 -24.78 7.91
C GLU A 236 0.52 -23.48 7.18
N ARG A 237 -0.73 -23.01 7.27
CA ARG A 237 -1.12 -21.67 6.80
C ARG A 237 -1.63 -20.86 7.99
N ALA A 238 -0.77 -20.00 8.52
CA ALA A 238 -1.13 -19.10 9.62
C ALA A 238 -1.83 -17.84 9.09
N GLY A 239 -3.01 -17.55 9.65
CA GLY A 239 -3.78 -16.34 9.37
C GLY A 239 -4.13 -16.12 7.90
N ASP A 240 -4.27 -17.19 7.12
CA ASP A 240 -4.64 -17.21 5.70
C ASP A 240 -3.71 -16.48 4.71
N VAL A 241 -2.50 -16.05 5.10
CA VAL A 241 -1.64 -15.26 4.20
C VAL A 241 -0.51 -16.06 3.54
N ILE A 242 0.36 -16.70 4.31
CA ILE A 242 1.57 -17.34 3.76
C ILE A 242 1.69 -18.77 4.29
N PRO A 243 1.67 -19.80 3.43
CA PRO A 243 1.94 -21.17 3.84
C PRO A 243 3.43 -21.33 4.19
N ARG A 244 3.73 -22.21 5.15
CA ARG A 244 5.08 -22.63 5.53
C ARG A 244 5.13 -24.15 5.75
N VAL A 245 6.29 -24.75 5.51
CA VAL A 245 6.53 -26.15 5.89
C VAL A 245 7.00 -26.18 7.34
N LEU A 246 6.40 -27.03 8.16
CA LEU A 246 6.84 -27.25 9.54
C LEU A 246 7.91 -28.34 9.64
N GLY A 247 7.77 -29.40 8.84
CA GLY A 247 8.72 -30.51 8.82
C GLY A 247 8.18 -31.74 8.10
N PRO A 248 9.02 -32.77 7.92
CA PRO A 248 8.61 -34.05 7.37
C PRO A 248 7.77 -34.85 8.39
N VAL A 249 6.85 -35.66 7.89
CA VAL A 249 6.15 -36.69 8.65
C VAL A 249 7.06 -37.91 8.71
N GLU A 250 7.83 -38.05 9.78
CA GLU A 250 8.92 -39.05 9.88
C GLU A 250 8.46 -40.48 9.60
N GLY A 251 7.27 -40.87 10.06
CA GLY A 251 6.71 -42.20 9.83
C GLY A 251 6.34 -42.53 8.37
N LEU A 252 6.33 -41.55 7.48
CA LEU A 252 6.03 -41.70 6.05
C LEU A 252 7.25 -41.46 5.16
N ARG A 253 8.45 -41.32 5.75
CA ARG A 253 9.68 -41.04 5.00
C ARG A 253 10.15 -42.30 4.25
N GLY A 254 10.33 -42.15 2.93
CA GLY A 254 10.89 -43.20 2.07
C GLY A 254 12.42 -43.33 2.22
N GLU A 255 12.98 -44.38 1.62
CA GLU A 255 14.40 -44.76 1.82
C GLU A 255 15.40 -43.86 1.06
N GLN A 256 14.98 -43.10 0.04
CA GLN A 256 15.93 -42.48 -0.90
C GLN A 256 15.47 -41.11 -1.41
N ALA A 257 16.04 -40.06 -0.81
CA ALA A 257 16.25 -38.77 -1.45
C ALA A 257 17.32 -38.00 -0.66
N ASP A 258 18.17 -37.26 -1.37
CA ASP A 258 19.11 -36.33 -0.73
C ASP A 258 18.33 -35.19 -0.05
N GLY A 259 18.83 -34.73 1.10
CA GLY A 259 18.25 -33.58 1.79
C GLY A 259 18.43 -32.28 1.00
N PHE A 260 17.77 -31.21 1.46
CA PHE A 260 18.00 -29.88 0.90
C PHE A 260 19.50 -29.54 0.83
N VAL A 261 19.99 -29.25 -0.38
CA VAL A 261 21.37 -28.81 -0.62
C VAL A 261 21.38 -27.32 -0.89
N ALA A 262 21.99 -26.55 0.02
CA ALA A 262 22.19 -25.12 -0.19
C ALA A 262 23.24 -24.90 -1.30
N PRO A 263 22.97 -24.04 -2.31
CA PRO A 263 23.93 -23.80 -3.37
C PRO A 263 25.08 -22.93 -2.88
N SER A 264 26.31 -23.19 -3.33
CA SER A 264 27.48 -22.34 -3.04
C SER A 264 27.57 -21.12 -3.96
N LYS A 265 26.88 -21.15 -5.10
CA LYS A 265 26.83 -20.09 -6.11
C LYS A 265 25.40 -19.66 -6.38
N CYS A 266 25.22 -18.38 -6.69
CA CYS A 266 23.94 -17.80 -7.05
C CYS A 266 23.40 -18.47 -8.33
N PRO A 267 22.17 -19.00 -8.35
CA PRO A 267 21.58 -19.59 -9.56
C PRO A 267 21.31 -18.56 -10.66
N GLY A 268 21.31 -17.26 -10.33
CA GLY A 268 21.08 -16.18 -11.28
C GLY A 268 22.33 -15.69 -11.99
N CYS A 269 23.42 -15.45 -11.25
CA CYS A 269 24.64 -14.84 -11.79
C CYS A 269 25.91 -15.68 -11.62
N GLY A 270 25.84 -16.82 -10.94
CA GLY A 270 27.00 -17.69 -10.69
C GLY A 270 28.00 -17.18 -9.65
N SER A 271 27.83 -15.97 -9.10
CA SER A 271 28.70 -15.44 -8.04
C SER A 271 28.62 -16.31 -6.78
N VAL A 272 29.73 -16.43 -6.05
CA VAL A 272 29.75 -17.08 -4.72
C VAL A 272 28.77 -16.35 -3.80
N LEU A 273 27.99 -17.12 -3.05
CA LEU A 273 27.01 -16.57 -2.11
C LEU A 273 27.69 -16.23 -0.79
N HIS A 274 27.37 -15.04 -0.28
CA HIS A 274 27.77 -14.60 1.05
C HIS A 274 26.90 -15.29 2.11
N VAL A 275 27.50 -15.67 3.23
CA VAL A 275 26.82 -16.34 4.34
C VAL A 275 26.91 -15.46 5.59
N GLU A 276 25.78 -15.17 6.21
CA GLU A 276 25.73 -14.51 7.51
C GLU A 276 25.34 -15.57 8.56
N GLN A 277 26.16 -15.71 9.59
CA GLN A 277 25.97 -16.66 10.67
C GLN A 277 25.92 -15.94 12.02
N HIS A 278 24.87 -16.21 12.80
CA HIS A 278 24.72 -15.78 14.19
C HIS A 278 24.65 -17.03 15.09
N GLY A 279 25.39 -17.04 16.19
CA GLY A 279 25.50 -18.20 17.09
C GLY A 279 26.38 -19.33 16.54
N PRO A 280 26.51 -20.47 17.23
CA PRO A 280 27.42 -21.55 16.83
C PRO A 280 27.04 -22.20 15.48
N VAL A 281 28.05 -22.59 14.69
CA VAL A 281 27.86 -23.37 13.45
C VAL A 281 27.31 -24.74 13.82
N LEU A 282 26.17 -25.11 13.24
CA LEU A 282 25.61 -26.45 13.38
C LEU A 282 26.27 -27.42 12.38
N PRO A 283 26.40 -28.72 12.69
CA PRO A 283 27.05 -29.70 11.80
C PRO A 283 26.49 -29.72 10.37
N GLU A 284 25.18 -29.54 10.22
CA GLU A 284 24.49 -29.46 8.92
C GLU A 284 24.85 -28.22 8.10
N TRP A 285 25.51 -27.21 8.69
CA TRP A 285 25.92 -25.97 8.02
C TRP A 285 27.39 -25.97 7.60
N GLU A 286 28.22 -26.85 8.17
CA GLU A 286 29.67 -26.87 7.95
C GLU A 286 30.04 -26.87 6.46
N ARG A 287 29.35 -27.69 5.66
CA ARG A 287 29.57 -27.76 4.21
C ARG A 287 29.24 -26.44 3.50
N VAL A 288 28.21 -25.74 3.95
CA VAL A 288 27.76 -24.46 3.37
C VAL A 288 28.76 -23.35 3.69
N VAL A 289 29.16 -23.26 4.97
CA VAL A 289 30.16 -22.30 5.45
C VAL A 289 31.51 -22.54 4.77
N ALA A 290 31.94 -23.79 4.64
CA ALA A 290 33.17 -24.15 3.93
C ALA A 290 33.10 -23.80 2.43
N ALA A 291 31.97 -24.06 1.77
CA ALA A 291 31.79 -23.79 0.34
C ALA A 291 31.72 -22.29 -0.01
N ALA A 292 31.42 -21.42 0.97
CA ALA A 292 31.47 -19.97 0.80
C ALA A 292 32.91 -19.42 0.72
N GLY A 293 33.93 -20.24 0.99
CA GLY A 293 35.34 -19.93 0.67
C GLY A 293 35.90 -18.68 1.34
N GLY A 294 35.36 -18.29 2.50
CA GLY A 294 35.77 -17.09 3.26
C GLY A 294 34.85 -15.88 3.11
N ASP A 295 33.81 -15.96 2.28
CA ASP A 295 32.77 -14.93 2.20
C ASP A 295 31.68 -15.11 3.28
N VAL A 296 32.10 -15.14 4.54
CA VAL A 296 31.26 -15.41 5.71
C VAL A 296 31.44 -14.28 6.71
N SER A 297 30.35 -13.64 7.14
CA SER A 297 30.37 -12.78 8.32
C SER A 297 29.79 -13.53 9.51
N VAL A 298 30.56 -13.57 10.59
CA VAL A 298 30.14 -14.12 11.88
C VAL A 298 29.93 -12.92 12.81
N GLU A 299 28.68 -12.65 13.19
CA GLU A 299 28.39 -11.71 14.27
C GLU A 299 28.27 -12.51 15.56
N ASP A 300 29.32 -12.47 16.36
CA ASP A 300 29.32 -12.97 17.72
C ASP A 300 28.74 -11.85 18.61
N ARG A 301 27.48 -11.97 19.04
CA ARG A 301 26.98 -11.12 20.13
C ARG A 301 27.67 -11.62 21.38
N GLY A 302 28.82 -11.01 21.69
CA GLY A 302 29.53 -11.23 22.92
C GLY A 302 28.60 -11.07 24.11
N GLU A 303 28.85 -11.88 25.13
CA GLU A 303 28.31 -11.74 26.48
C GLU A 303 28.44 -10.27 26.94
N GLU A 304 27.41 -9.46 26.75
CA GLU A 304 27.26 -8.19 27.47
C GLU A 304 26.23 -8.41 28.57
N ASP A 305 26.78 -8.62 29.77
CA ASP A 305 26.20 -8.59 31.10
C ASP A 305 24.68 -8.37 31.22
N GLY A 306 23.97 -9.47 31.53
CA GLY A 306 22.96 -9.45 32.59
C GLY A 306 21.52 -9.12 32.19
N GLU A 307 20.91 -9.91 31.31
CA GLU A 307 19.54 -10.45 31.46
C GLU A 307 19.28 -11.40 30.28
N MET A 308 19.34 -12.71 30.53
CA MET A 308 19.01 -13.72 29.52
C MET A 308 17.49 -13.76 29.35
N ASP A 309 16.99 -13.14 28.29
CA ASP A 309 15.66 -13.45 27.77
C ASP A 309 15.73 -14.89 27.19
N GLU A 310 14.96 -15.82 27.74
CA GLU A 310 15.02 -17.27 27.44
C GLU A 310 14.66 -17.64 25.97
N SER A 311 14.43 -16.65 25.08
CA SER A 311 14.02 -16.87 23.69
C SER A 311 15.11 -16.67 22.61
N ASP A 312 16.29 -16.11 22.89
CA ASP A 312 17.21 -15.63 21.84
C ASP A 312 18.60 -16.33 21.78
N GLY A 313 18.62 -17.65 22.00
CA GLY A 313 19.81 -18.51 21.82
C GLY A 313 19.88 -19.29 20.49
N GLN A 314 19.01 -18.99 19.51
CA GLN A 314 18.95 -19.79 18.29
C GLN A 314 20.05 -19.40 17.29
N SER A 315 20.91 -20.37 16.92
CA SER A 315 21.78 -20.21 15.76
C SER A 315 20.93 -19.90 14.52
N VAL A 316 21.33 -18.91 13.73
CA VAL A 316 20.71 -18.54 12.45
C VAL A 316 21.76 -18.50 11.35
N LEU A 317 21.44 -19.07 10.19
CA LEU A 317 22.24 -18.99 8.97
C LEU A 317 21.39 -18.44 7.83
N THR A 318 21.83 -17.32 7.26
CA THR A 318 21.23 -16.71 6.07
C THR A 318 22.24 -16.60 4.94
N MET A 319 21.75 -16.46 3.71
CA MET A 319 22.59 -16.41 2.50
C MET A 319 22.18 -15.26 1.60
N TRP A 320 23.17 -14.64 0.95
CA TRP A 320 22.98 -13.44 0.13
C TRP A 320 23.80 -13.49 -1.16
N CYS A 321 23.18 -13.12 -2.27
CA CYS A 321 23.90 -12.76 -3.49
C CYS A 321 24.32 -11.28 -3.41
N ARG A 322 25.62 -11.02 -3.23
CA ARG A 322 26.16 -9.64 -3.15
C ARG A 322 26.34 -8.97 -4.51
N ASN A 323 26.36 -9.73 -5.61
CA ASN A 323 26.49 -9.19 -6.96
C ASN A 323 25.29 -8.28 -7.30
N VAL A 324 25.52 -6.97 -7.33
CA VAL A 324 24.49 -5.94 -7.60
C VAL A 324 23.99 -5.96 -9.04
N GLN A 325 24.75 -6.56 -9.95
CA GLN A 325 24.37 -6.75 -11.36
C GLN A 325 23.69 -8.12 -11.61
N CYS A 326 23.33 -8.85 -10.56
CA CYS A 326 22.66 -10.15 -10.71
C CYS A 326 21.31 -9.98 -11.43
N PRO A 327 21.06 -10.67 -12.56
CA PRO A 327 19.84 -10.49 -13.34
C PRO A 327 18.58 -10.84 -12.54
N LEU A 328 18.64 -11.81 -11.61
CA LEU A 328 17.52 -12.13 -10.72
C LEU A 328 17.23 -11.02 -9.70
N ARG A 329 18.27 -10.32 -9.21
CA ARG A 329 18.10 -9.17 -8.31
C ARG A 329 17.55 -7.98 -9.08
N THR A 330 18.15 -7.67 -10.21
CA THR A 330 17.75 -6.58 -11.11
C THR A 330 16.32 -6.78 -11.59
N GLY A 331 15.97 -7.96 -12.12
CA GLY A 331 14.62 -8.28 -12.58
C GLY A 331 13.57 -8.11 -11.48
N ARG A 332 13.83 -8.62 -10.27
CA ARG A 332 12.91 -8.41 -9.13
C ARG A 332 12.85 -6.96 -8.67
N ALA A 333 13.96 -6.22 -8.74
CA ALA A 333 14.00 -4.81 -8.39
C ALA A 333 13.13 -4.00 -9.35
N LEU A 334 13.23 -4.29 -10.64
CA LEU A 334 12.40 -3.71 -11.69
C LEU A 334 10.93 -4.11 -11.55
N GLN A 335 10.62 -5.36 -11.17
CA GLN A 335 9.25 -5.79 -10.91
C GLN A 335 8.63 -5.00 -9.74
N HIS A 336 9.37 -4.83 -8.65
CA HIS A 336 8.92 -4.03 -7.51
C HIS A 336 8.72 -2.56 -7.90
N PHE A 337 9.69 -1.99 -8.63
CA PHE A 337 9.60 -0.62 -9.12
C PHE A 337 8.37 -0.43 -10.01
N ALA A 338 8.18 -1.28 -11.03
CA ALA A 338 7.01 -1.25 -11.91
C ALA A 338 5.68 -1.37 -11.18
N ARG A 339 5.61 -2.21 -10.13
CA ARG A 339 4.44 -2.33 -9.25
C ARG A 339 4.18 -1.03 -8.49
N ALA A 340 5.21 -0.38 -7.97
CA ALA A 340 5.10 0.91 -7.28
C ALA A 340 4.63 2.04 -8.22
N LEU A 341 5.08 2.03 -9.48
CA LEU A 341 4.60 2.96 -10.52
C LEU A 341 3.11 2.78 -10.82
N LYS A 342 2.53 1.60 -10.52
CA LYS A 342 1.18 1.19 -10.96
C LYS A 342 1.03 1.29 -12.47
N ALA A 343 2.10 0.99 -13.22
CA ALA A 343 2.18 1.19 -14.67
C ALA A 343 1.38 0.17 -15.52
N GLY A 344 0.65 -0.77 -14.89
CA GLY A 344 -0.08 -1.83 -15.61
C GLY A 344 0.82 -2.90 -16.24
N ILE A 345 2.10 -2.94 -15.86
CA ILE A 345 3.09 -3.94 -16.28
C ILE A 345 3.10 -5.07 -15.24
N GLY A 346 2.77 -6.30 -15.66
CA GLY A 346 2.80 -7.47 -14.78
C GLY A 346 4.21 -8.03 -14.60
N GLU A 347 4.42 -8.83 -13.55
CA GLU A 347 5.74 -9.38 -13.19
C GLU A 347 6.40 -10.14 -14.35
N ASN A 348 5.65 -11.02 -15.02
CA ASN A 348 6.13 -11.76 -16.19
C ASN A 348 6.44 -10.85 -17.38
N THR A 349 5.71 -9.72 -17.55
CA THR A 349 6.02 -8.77 -18.63
C THR A 349 7.34 -8.05 -18.35
N VAL A 350 7.62 -7.70 -17.09
CA VAL A 350 8.92 -7.13 -16.71
C VAL A 350 10.05 -8.13 -16.95
N GLU A 351 9.85 -9.40 -16.60
CA GLU A 351 10.84 -10.46 -16.85
C GLU A 351 11.16 -10.59 -18.34
N LEU A 352 10.14 -10.65 -19.21
CA LEU A 352 10.33 -10.66 -20.66
C LEU A 352 11.03 -9.40 -21.19
N MET A 353 10.75 -8.22 -20.62
CA MET A 353 11.43 -6.97 -20.99
C MET A 353 12.91 -6.99 -20.60
N VAL A 354 13.26 -7.60 -19.46
CA VAL A 354 14.65 -7.76 -19.01
C VAL A 354 15.38 -8.77 -19.89
N GLU A 355 14.76 -9.91 -20.18
CA GLU A 355 15.33 -10.94 -21.08
C GLU A 355 15.56 -10.40 -22.50
N ALA A 356 14.65 -9.58 -23.00
CA ALA A 356 14.79 -8.90 -24.29
C ALA A 356 15.76 -7.71 -24.26
N GLY A 357 16.34 -7.37 -23.11
CA GLY A 357 17.24 -6.23 -22.95
C GLY A 357 16.59 -4.86 -23.11
N ILE A 358 15.26 -4.78 -23.03
CA ILE A 358 14.48 -3.54 -23.17
C ILE A 358 14.58 -2.71 -21.88
N VAL A 359 14.58 -3.38 -20.72
CA VAL A 359 14.66 -2.73 -19.41
C VAL A 359 15.78 -3.38 -18.61
N SER A 360 16.73 -2.57 -18.15
CA SER A 360 17.84 -3.01 -17.30
C SER A 360 17.90 -2.23 -15.98
N SER A 361 17.28 -1.04 -15.95
CA SER A 361 17.30 -0.11 -14.83
C SER A 361 15.96 0.65 -14.72
N PRO A 362 15.63 1.23 -13.55
CA PRO A 362 14.39 1.98 -13.37
C PRO A 362 14.13 3.11 -14.38
N PRO A 363 15.13 3.91 -14.80
CA PRO A 363 14.94 4.93 -15.85
C PRO A 363 14.43 4.37 -17.19
N ASP A 364 14.77 3.13 -17.53
CA ASP A 364 14.41 2.53 -18.84
C ASP A 364 12.89 2.39 -19.00
N PHE A 365 12.13 2.25 -17.91
CA PHE A 365 10.66 2.28 -17.95
C PHE A 365 10.12 3.57 -18.57
N PHE A 366 10.79 4.70 -18.35
CA PHE A 366 10.36 5.99 -18.90
C PHE A 366 10.94 6.27 -20.30
N ARG A 367 11.78 5.36 -20.81
CA ARG A 367 12.36 5.38 -22.17
C ARG A 367 11.70 4.35 -23.10
N LEU A 368 10.74 3.57 -22.61
CA LEU A 368 10.02 2.54 -23.38
C LEU A 368 9.41 3.05 -24.70
N ALA A 369 9.04 4.33 -24.78
CA ALA A 369 8.54 4.93 -26.02
C ALA A 369 9.54 4.79 -27.19
N ALA A 370 10.85 4.82 -26.91
CA ALA A 370 11.90 4.62 -27.91
C ALA A 370 12.04 3.14 -28.34
N HIS A 371 11.54 2.20 -27.53
CA HIS A 371 11.59 0.75 -27.78
C HIS A 371 10.22 0.18 -28.15
N ARG A 372 9.31 0.99 -28.68
CA ARG A 372 7.92 0.60 -28.97
C ARG A 372 7.82 -0.70 -29.76
N GLU A 373 8.56 -0.82 -30.85
CA GLU A 373 8.51 -2.01 -31.72
C GLU A 373 8.93 -3.28 -30.97
N ALA A 374 9.99 -3.21 -30.17
CA ALA A 374 10.47 -4.34 -29.37
C ALA A 374 9.46 -4.76 -28.28
N ILE A 375 8.76 -3.78 -27.69
CA ILE A 375 7.73 -4.03 -26.68
C ILE A 375 6.49 -4.66 -27.32
N GLU A 376 6.08 -4.18 -28.50
CA GLU A 376 4.91 -4.70 -29.23
C GLU A 376 5.14 -6.14 -29.73
N ALA A 377 6.39 -6.53 -29.94
CA ALA A 377 6.77 -7.90 -30.27
C ALA A 377 6.63 -8.89 -29.09
N LEU A 378 6.49 -8.41 -27.85
CA LEU A 378 6.35 -9.29 -26.69
C LEU A 378 4.98 -9.99 -26.64
N PRO A 379 4.90 -11.20 -26.08
CA PRO A 379 3.64 -11.90 -25.88
C PRO A 379 2.59 -11.05 -25.15
N ARG A 380 1.39 -10.94 -25.74
CA ARG A 380 0.24 -10.19 -25.18
C ARG A 380 0.50 -8.68 -24.99
N MET A 381 1.35 -8.08 -25.83
CA MET A 381 1.66 -6.64 -25.82
C MET A 381 1.20 -5.95 -27.11
N GLY A 382 -0.10 -5.96 -27.39
CA GLY A 382 -0.65 -5.20 -28.52
C GLY A 382 -0.59 -3.68 -28.32
N GLU A 383 -0.70 -2.93 -29.42
CA GLU A 383 -0.59 -1.46 -29.49
C GLU A 383 -1.41 -0.73 -28.40
N GLN A 384 -2.68 -1.13 -28.20
CA GLN A 384 -3.54 -0.50 -27.19
C GLN A 384 -3.01 -0.67 -25.76
N ARG A 385 -2.45 -1.84 -25.45
CA ARG A 385 -1.86 -2.12 -24.13
C ARG A 385 -0.58 -1.31 -23.94
N VAL A 386 0.25 -1.20 -24.98
CA VAL A 386 1.47 -0.36 -24.95
C VAL A 386 1.10 1.10 -24.72
N ASN A 387 0.13 1.63 -25.45
CA ASN A 387 -0.35 3.02 -25.28
C ASN A 387 -0.88 3.26 -23.87
N ARG A 388 -1.61 2.29 -23.29
CA ARG A 388 -2.05 2.37 -21.90
C ARG A 388 -0.88 2.39 -20.91
N ILE A 389 0.11 1.53 -21.10
CA ILE A 389 1.30 1.47 -20.22
C ILE A 389 2.06 2.80 -20.27
N LEU A 390 2.32 3.34 -21.46
CA LEU A 390 3.01 4.61 -21.63
C LEU A 390 2.24 5.76 -20.95
N GLY A 391 0.92 5.81 -21.11
CA GLY A 391 0.09 6.79 -20.41
C GLY A 391 0.16 6.67 -18.88
N LEU A 392 0.14 5.44 -18.34
CA LEU A 392 0.27 5.21 -16.90
C LEU A 392 1.67 5.57 -16.36
N LEU A 393 2.71 5.44 -17.19
CA LEU A 393 4.06 5.86 -16.84
C LEU A 393 4.18 7.39 -16.78
N ASP A 394 3.54 8.10 -17.71
CA ASP A 394 3.46 9.57 -17.65
C ASP A 394 2.64 10.05 -16.45
N ASP A 395 1.53 9.37 -16.14
CA ASP A 395 0.75 9.64 -14.90
C ASP A 395 1.61 9.39 -13.65
N ALA A 396 2.48 8.38 -13.65
CA ALA A 396 3.36 8.08 -12.52
C ALA A 396 4.36 9.21 -12.24
N LYS A 397 4.91 9.87 -13.28
CA LYS A 397 5.79 11.04 -13.12
C LYS A 397 5.12 12.16 -12.33
N VAL A 398 3.82 12.39 -12.56
CA VAL A 398 3.04 13.45 -11.90
C VAL A 398 2.57 13.03 -10.51
N ARG A 399 2.17 11.76 -10.36
CA ARG A 399 1.54 11.24 -9.13
C ARG A 399 2.54 10.96 -8.02
N MET A 400 3.72 10.43 -8.35
CA MET A 400 4.65 9.94 -7.34
C MET A 400 5.39 11.07 -6.63
N THR A 401 5.40 11.01 -5.30
CA THR A 401 6.18 11.90 -4.46
C THR A 401 7.64 11.44 -4.40
N PRO A 402 8.58 12.29 -3.91
CA PRO A 402 9.94 11.86 -3.61
C PRO A 402 9.96 10.66 -2.65
N ALA A 403 9.11 10.67 -1.62
CA ALA A 403 8.99 9.56 -0.66
C ALA A 403 8.56 8.24 -1.33
N ASP A 404 7.52 8.29 -2.18
CA ASP A 404 7.06 7.11 -2.94
C ASP A 404 8.17 6.58 -3.86
N THR A 405 8.92 7.48 -4.47
CA THR A 405 9.98 7.14 -5.42
C THR A 405 11.17 6.50 -4.72
N ILE A 406 11.61 7.05 -3.60
CA ILE A 406 12.67 6.48 -2.77
C ILE A 406 12.28 5.10 -2.26
N ALA A 407 11.04 4.94 -1.79
CA ALA A 407 10.52 3.63 -1.37
C ALA A 407 10.51 2.63 -2.55
N ALA A 408 10.10 3.07 -3.74
CA ALA A 408 10.07 2.24 -4.95
C ALA A 408 11.45 1.75 -5.40
N LEU A 409 12.53 2.51 -5.14
CA LEU A 409 13.90 2.09 -5.46
C LEU A 409 14.33 0.84 -4.68
N GLY A 410 13.70 0.56 -3.54
CA GLY A 410 13.96 -0.66 -2.78
C GLY A 410 15.32 -0.69 -2.10
N ILE A 411 15.79 0.45 -1.62
CA ILE A 411 17.09 0.60 -0.97
C ILE A 411 17.13 -0.29 0.29
N PRO A 412 18.15 -1.18 0.45
CA PRO A 412 18.21 -2.08 1.60
C PRO A 412 18.17 -1.34 2.93
N GLY A 413 17.30 -1.78 3.84
CA GLY A 413 17.13 -1.17 5.18
C GLY A 413 16.30 0.12 5.20
N ILE A 414 15.88 0.66 4.05
CA ILE A 414 15.03 1.85 3.99
C ILE A 414 13.56 1.43 3.89
N SER A 415 12.84 1.57 5.01
CA SER A 415 11.39 1.37 5.08
C SER A 415 10.64 2.56 4.47
N ASN A 416 9.31 2.43 4.27
CA ASN A 416 8.48 3.54 3.80
C ASN A 416 8.56 4.77 4.74
N ALA A 417 8.65 4.53 6.05
CA ALA A 417 8.79 5.60 7.04
C ALA A 417 10.14 6.32 6.88
N LEU A 418 11.23 5.57 6.73
CA LEU A 418 12.56 6.15 6.50
C LEU A 418 12.64 6.85 5.13
N ALA A 419 12.00 6.31 4.09
CA ALA A 419 11.90 6.95 2.78
C ALA A 419 11.19 8.31 2.86
N ALA A 420 10.10 8.40 3.63
CA ALA A 420 9.39 9.66 3.86
C ALA A 420 10.25 10.70 4.60
N ARG A 421 11.04 10.26 5.59
CA ARG A 421 11.98 11.13 6.31
C ARG A 421 13.12 11.61 5.41
N LEU A 422 13.71 10.69 4.65
CA LEU A 422 14.76 11.02 3.68
C LEU A 422 14.25 12.02 2.65
N ALA A 423 13.02 11.82 2.14
CA ALA A 423 12.37 12.75 1.22
C ALA A 423 12.22 14.17 1.78
N VAL A 424 11.95 14.33 3.09
CA VAL A 424 11.87 15.64 3.73
C VAL A 424 13.24 16.33 3.75
N GLN A 425 14.32 15.60 4.02
CA GLN A 425 15.68 16.17 4.04
C GLN A 425 16.19 16.53 2.65
N VAL A 426 16.00 15.65 1.67
CA VAL A 426 16.55 15.84 0.31
C VAL A 426 15.64 16.65 -0.60
N GLY A 427 14.37 16.82 -0.24
CA GLY A 427 13.36 17.54 -1.01
C GLY A 427 12.93 16.82 -2.28
N THR A 428 13.85 16.57 -3.20
CA THR A 428 13.58 15.94 -4.51
C THR A 428 14.50 14.76 -4.76
N LEU A 429 14.17 13.95 -5.78
CA LEU A 429 15.07 12.87 -6.21
C LEU A 429 16.41 13.40 -6.73
N ALA A 430 16.42 14.58 -7.36
CA ALA A 430 17.65 15.28 -7.75
C ALA A 430 18.47 15.69 -6.51
N GLY A 431 17.79 16.18 -5.46
CA GLY A 431 18.43 16.45 -4.17
C GLY A 431 19.07 15.21 -3.56
N LEU A 432 18.43 14.04 -3.63
CA LEU A 432 19.03 12.78 -3.18
C LEU A 432 20.29 12.41 -3.99
N ALA A 433 20.28 12.63 -5.31
CA ALA A 433 21.42 12.33 -6.17
C ALA A 433 22.66 13.20 -5.87
N GLU A 434 22.44 14.42 -5.39
CA GLU A 434 23.51 15.39 -5.10
C GLU A 434 23.84 15.51 -3.61
N ALA A 435 23.01 14.95 -2.72
CA ALA A 435 23.23 15.00 -1.28
C ALA A 435 24.56 14.33 -0.88
N ASP A 436 25.24 14.96 0.08
CA ASP A 436 26.30 14.30 0.85
C ASP A 436 25.65 13.33 1.84
N MET A 437 26.05 12.06 1.78
CA MET A 437 25.48 11.04 2.66
C MET A 437 25.90 11.24 4.12
N ALA A 438 26.97 12.00 4.39
CA ALA A 438 27.37 12.38 5.74
C ALA A 438 26.26 13.17 6.46
N ASP A 439 25.61 14.10 5.74
CA ASP A 439 24.60 15.03 6.25
C ASP A 439 23.21 14.40 6.41
N ILE A 440 23.00 13.19 5.90
CA ILE A 440 21.72 12.48 6.02
C ILE A 440 21.59 11.88 7.42
N GLU A 441 20.55 12.30 8.14
CA GLU A 441 20.20 11.76 9.45
C GLU A 441 19.00 10.82 9.35
N LEU A 442 19.19 9.56 9.73
CA LEU A 442 18.10 8.60 9.87
C LEU A 442 17.88 8.38 11.36
N ASP A 443 16.93 9.04 12.02
CA ASP A 443 16.66 8.72 13.43
C ASP A 443 15.78 7.46 13.56
N GLY A 444 16.03 6.68 14.60
CA GLY A 444 15.29 5.47 14.97
C GLY A 444 16.09 4.58 15.92
N ALA A 445 15.44 3.87 16.83
CA ALA A 445 16.13 2.98 17.79
C ALA A 445 16.91 1.87 17.06
N GLY A 446 18.23 1.81 17.23
CA GLY A 446 19.14 0.73 16.82
C GLY A 446 19.33 0.49 15.31
N GLU A 447 18.24 0.39 14.54
CA GLU A 447 18.21 0.02 13.12
C GLU A 447 18.71 1.15 12.19
N ALA A 448 18.65 2.39 12.66
CA ALA A 448 19.00 3.60 11.93
C ALA A 448 20.45 3.63 11.42
N SER A 449 21.41 3.24 12.28
CA SER A 449 22.84 3.28 11.95
C SER A 449 23.19 2.25 10.85
N VAL A 450 22.63 1.04 10.97
CA VAL A 450 22.78 -0.02 9.95
C VAL A 450 22.13 0.40 8.63
N ALA A 451 20.94 1.02 8.69
CA ALA A 451 20.27 1.55 7.52
C ALA A 451 21.08 2.66 6.83
N LYS A 452 21.73 3.55 7.58
CA LYS A 452 22.59 4.62 7.03
C LYS A 452 23.78 4.03 6.27
N GLY A 453 24.48 3.06 6.85
CA GLY A 453 25.59 2.39 6.17
C GLY A 453 25.16 1.71 4.85
N LYS A 454 24.00 1.04 4.86
CA LYS A 454 23.42 0.42 3.65
C LYS A 454 23.00 1.45 2.60
N LEU A 455 22.45 2.59 3.02
CA LEU A 455 22.09 3.69 2.12
C LEU A 455 23.33 4.28 1.43
N VAL A 456 24.40 4.56 2.19
CA VAL A 456 25.67 5.09 1.66
C VAL A 456 26.21 4.17 0.57
N ALA A 457 26.41 2.89 0.91
CA ALA A 457 26.95 1.90 -0.03
C ALA A 457 26.07 1.73 -1.27
N TRP A 458 24.74 1.79 -1.11
CA TRP A 458 23.82 1.73 -2.23
C TRP A 458 23.91 2.98 -3.11
N MET A 459 23.96 4.18 -2.52
CA MET A 459 24.07 5.44 -3.26
C MET A 459 25.37 5.52 -4.04
N ASP A 460 26.50 5.06 -3.49
CA ASP A 460 27.77 5.02 -4.21
C ASP A 460 27.70 4.20 -5.50
N ALA A 461 26.97 3.07 -5.47
CA ALA A 461 26.77 2.22 -6.64
C ALA A 461 25.69 2.72 -7.61
N ASN A 462 24.74 3.56 -7.15
CA ASN A 462 23.51 3.86 -7.88
C ASN A 462 23.29 5.36 -8.17
N ARG A 463 24.19 6.26 -7.75
CA ARG A 463 24.00 7.72 -7.88
C ARG A 463 23.69 8.18 -9.30
N ALA A 464 24.38 7.62 -10.30
CA ALA A 464 24.11 7.93 -11.70
C ALA A 464 22.69 7.54 -12.13
N MET A 465 22.21 6.37 -11.69
CA MET A 465 20.84 5.91 -11.98
C MET A 465 19.79 6.79 -11.31
N VAL A 466 20.02 7.23 -10.06
CA VAL A 466 19.13 8.17 -9.36
C VAL A 466 19.05 9.51 -10.10
N ARG A 467 20.18 10.02 -10.60
CA ARG A 467 20.23 11.24 -11.42
C ARG A 467 19.46 11.09 -12.73
N ASP A 468 19.65 9.98 -13.45
CA ASP A 468 18.93 9.66 -14.67
C ASP A 468 17.42 9.56 -14.44
N LEU A 469 17.01 8.95 -13.32
CA LEU A 469 15.62 8.83 -12.94
C LEU A 469 14.99 10.19 -12.61
N ALA A 470 15.72 11.06 -11.92
CA ALA A 470 15.30 12.43 -11.65
C ALA A 470 15.14 13.22 -12.96
N ALA A 471 16.05 13.05 -13.93
CA ALA A 471 15.96 13.66 -15.25
C ALA A 471 14.74 13.18 -16.07
N CYS A 472 14.20 12.00 -15.77
CA CYS A 472 12.94 11.51 -16.35
C CYS A 472 11.69 12.20 -15.76
N GLY A 473 11.86 13.09 -14.77
CA GLY A 473 10.79 13.87 -14.15
C GLY A 473 10.06 13.16 -13.00
N LEU A 474 10.58 12.04 -12.49
CA LEU A 474 9.98 11.31 -11.38
C LEU A 474 10.35 11.94 -10.02
N GLY A 475 9.35 12.17 -9.15
CA GLY A 475 9.60 12.72 -7.82
C GLY A 475 10.01 14.21 -7.82
N ALA A 476 9.56 14.97 -8.82
CA ALA A 476 9.85 16.41 -8.97
C ALA A 476 8.93 17.33 -8.15
N ARG A 477 7.98 16.78 -7.38
CA ARG A 477 7.12 17.55 -6.47
C ARG A 477 7.82 17.74 -5.14
N ASP A 478 7.77 18.94 -4.60
CA ASP A 478 8.12 19.19 -3.20
C ASP A 478 7.30 18.27 -2.28
N PRO A 479 7.90 17.70 -1.22
CA PRO A 479 7.19 16.86 -0.29
C PRO A 479 6.16 17.74 0.42
N VAL A 480 4.88 17.58 0.08
CA VAL A 480 3.81 18.07 0.94
C VAL A 480 3.92 17.25 2.22
N ALA A 481 4.33 17.91 3.31
CA ALA A 481 4.45 17.26 4.61
C ALA A 481 3.16 16.46 4.91
N PRO A 482 3.26 15.21 5.38
CA PRO A 482 2.09 14.48 5.81
C PRO A 482 1.40 15.28 6.92
N ALA A 483 0.11 15.55 6.75
CA ALA A 483 -0.72 16.17 7.77
C ALA A 483 -0.84 15.21 8.96
N GLY A 484 0.15 15.22 9.85
CA GLY A 484 0.17 14.31 10.99
C GLY A 484 1.55 14.02 11.59
N SER A 485 2.43 15.02 11.74
CA SER A 485 3.54 14.95 12.72
C SER A 485 4.23 16.31 12.85
N LEU A 486 3.60 17.26 13.53
CA LEU A 486 4.27 18.45 14.05
C LEU A 486 3.84 18.68 15.51
N ARG A 487 4.64 18.14 16.42
CA ARG A 487 4.97 18.77 17.71
C ARG A 487 6.49 18.54 17.82
N SER A 488 7.36 19.53 17.95
CA SER A 488 7.31 20.71 18.82
C SER A 488 8.24 21.82 18.30
N GLY A 489 7.77 23.07 18.37
CA GLY A 489 8.62 24.25 18.57
C GLY A 489 9.42 24.75 17.38
N LEU A 490 8.80 25.58 16.53
CA LEU A 490 9.37 26.83 16.01
C LEU A 490 8.28 27.65 15.29
N SER A 491 7.98 28.80 15.90
CA SER A 491 7.26 29.99 15.42
C SER A 491 6.13 29.83 14.40
N ALA A 492 4.90 29.96 14.90
CA ALA A 492 3.73 30.34 14.12
C ALA A 492 3.92 31.76 13.56
N ASN A 493 4.45 31.90 12.33
CA ASN A 493 4.23 33.07 11.45
C ASN A 493 4.82 32.96 10.03
N ALA A 494 4.89 31.77 9.41
CA ALA A 494 5.40 31.65 8.03
C ALA A 494 4.48 30.92 7.03
N THR A 495 3.34 30.37 7.46
CA THR A 495 2.44 29.60 6.56
C THR A 495 1.06 30.23 6.38
N ALA A 496 0.82 31.42 6.95
CA ALA A 496 -0.42 32.18 6.77
C ALA A 496 -0.39 33.14 5.55
N THR A 497 0.80 33.50 5.05
CA THR A 497 0.92 34.59 4.04
C THR A 497 0.92 34.12 2.59
N ALA A 498 1.05 32.81 2.30
CA ALA A 498 1.10 32.31 0.91
C ALA A 498 -0.25 31.76 0.38
N ARG A 499 -1.27 31.60 1.24
CA ARG A 499 -2.63 31.20 0.85
C ARG A 499 -3.68 32.30 0.97
N ALA A 500 -3.33 33.44 1.56
CA ALA A 500 -4.22 34.58 1.77
C ALA A 500 -4.19 35.62 0.64
N SER A 501 -3.27 35.53 -0.34
CA SER A 501 -3.09 36.57 -1.35
C SER A 501 -3.91 36.40 -2.65
N ILE A 502 -4.83 35.42 -2.72
CA ILE A 502 -5.63 35.16 -3.94
C ILE A 502 -7.14 35.41 -3.74
N VAL A 503 -7.61 35.64 -2.50
CA VAL A 503 -9.05 35.89 -2.27
C VAL A 503 -9.25 36.95 -1.20
N GLU A 504 -9.01 38.20 -1.56
CA GLU A 504 -9.72 39.33 -0.95
C GLU A 504 -10.29 40.21 -2.07
N GLY A 505 -11.62 40.25 -2.15
CA GLY A 505 -12.36 41.14 -3.04
C GLY A 505 -13.01 40.45 -4.25
N GLY A 506 -14.26 39.99 -4.09
CA GLY A 506 -15.11 39.57 -5.21
C GLY A 506 -16.25 38.67 -4.77
N ASN A 507 -17.49 39.12 -4.95
CA ASN A 507 -18.70 38.44 -4.51
C ASN A 507 -18.99 37.18 -5.37
N ALA A 508 -18.27 36.08 -5.13
CA ALA A 508 -18.32 34.83 -5.91
C ALA A 508 -19.64 34.02 -5.81
N ARG A 509 -20.73 34.64 -5.33
CA ARG A 509 -22.04 33.98 -5.14
C ARG A 509 -23.11 34.42 -6.15
N SER A 510 -22.80 35.28 -7.11
CA SER A 510 -23.71 35.65 -8.20
C SER A 510 -22.97 35.69 -9.52
N GLY A 511 -23.13 34.64 -10.33
CA GLY A 511 -22.55 34.54 -11.66
C GLY A 511 -23.15 33.34 -12.43
N PRO A 512 -23.00 33.28 -13.77
CA PRO A 512 -23.64 32.26 -14.61
C PRO A 512 -23.20 30.81 -14.33
N TRP A 513 -22.18 30.64 -13.48
CA TRP A 513 -21.55 29.38 -13.08
C TRP A 513 -21.93 28.91 -11.66
N ALA A 514 -22.47 29.80 -10.83
CA ALA A 514 -22.78 29.51 -9.43
C ALA A 514 -23.77 28.32 -9.31
N GLY A 515 -23.36 27.28 -8.59
CA GLY A 515 -24.16 26.07 -8.34
C GLY A 515 -24.25 25.07 -9.50
N LYS A 516 -23.70 25.36 -10.68
CA LYS A 516 -23.75 24.44 -11.82
C LYS A 516 -22.73 23.31 -11.71
N ARG A 517 -23.07 22.10 -12.16
CA ARG A 517 -22.13 20.98 -12.29
C ARG A 517 -21.35 21.09 -13.60
N VAL A 518 -20.05 21.25 -13.52
CA VAL A 518 -19.18 21.46 -14.68
C VAL A 518 -18.30 20.25 -14.91
N ARG A 519 -18.27 19.75 -16.15
CA ARG A 519 -17.34 18.70 -16.58
C ARG A 519 -16.31 19.30 -17.53
N ILE A 520 -15.04 19.11 -17.22
CA ILE A 520 -13.94 19.57 -18.07
C ILE A 520 -13.42 18.39 -18.90
N THR A 521 -13.31 18.56 -20.20
CA THR A 521 -12.87 17.52 -21.13
C THR A 521 -11.94 18.07 -22.20
N GLY A 522 -11.01 17.26 -22.72
CA GLY A 522 -9.93 17.72 -23.60
C GLY A 522 -8.73 18.32 -22.84
N ALA A 523 -7.75 18.81 -23.60
CA ALA A 523 -6.61 19.57 -23.11
C ALA A 523 -6.90 21.07 -23.25
N ILE A 524 -6.68 21.84 -22.19
CA ILE A 524 -6.86 23.29 -22.20
C ILE A 524 -5.48 23.91 -22.43
N GLU A 525 -5.35 24.73 -23.46
CA GLU A 525 -4.07 25.36 -23.80
C GLU A 525 -3.60 26.26 -22.65
N GLY A 526 -2.36 26.09 -22.20
CA GLY A 526 -1.77 26.87 -21.10
C GLY A 526 -2.23 26.50 -19.69
N HIS A 527 -3.20 25.59 -19.49
CA HIS A 527 -3.72 25.25 -18.17
C HIS A 527 -3.87 23.74 -17.94
N THR A 528 -3.49 23.29 -16.74
CA THR A 528 -3.78 21.90 -16.33
C THR A 528 -5.28 21.73 -16.04
N ARG A 529 -5.79 20.50 -16.13
CA ARG A 529 -7.19 20.21 -15.73
C ARG A 529 -7.47 20.59 -14.28
N ALA A 530 -6.48 20.49 -13.39
CA ALA A 530 -6.59 20.91 -12.00
C ALA A 530 -6.71 22.44 -11.89
N THR A 531 -5.93 23.18 -12.66
CA THR A 531 -6.02 24.66 -12.71
C THR A 531 -7.39 25.09 -13.24
N ALA A 532 -7.89 24.47 -14.30
CA ALA A 532 -9.21 24.77 -14.84
C ALA A 532 -10.35 24.38 -13.89
N ALA A 533 -10.19 23.27 -13.14
CA ALA A 533 -11.13 22.89 -12.09
C ALA A 533 -11.17 23.93 -10.96
N ALA A 534 -9.99 24.37 -10.49
CA ALA A 534 -9.89 25.41 -9.47
C ALA A 534 -10.53 26.75 -9.91
N VAL A 535 -10.35 27.13 -11.18
CA VAL A 535 -11.02 28.31 -11.76
C VAL A 535 -12.53 28.15 -11.80
N ALA A 536 -13.04 26.99 -12.21
CA ALA A 536 -14.48 26.72 -12.23
C ALA A 536 -15.08 26.76 -10.81
N GLU A 537 -14.37 26.20 -9.82
CA GLU A 537 -14.77 26.24 -8.42
C GLU A 537 -14.73 27.67 -7.84
N ALA A 538 -13.74 28.48 -8.22
CA ALA A 538 -13.65 29.89 -7.85
C ALA A 538 -14.83 30.72 -8.41
N LEU A 539 -15.37 30.34 -9.58
CA LEU A 539 -16.58 30.92 -10.17
C LEU A 539 -17.88 30.37 -9.56
N GLY A 540 -17.79 29.53 -8.51
CA GLY A 540 -18.93 28.99 -7.79
C GLY A 540 -19.54 27.72 -8.40
N ALA A 541 -18.89 27.09 -9.39
CA ALA A 541 -19.35 25.83 -9.97
C ALA A 541 -18.88 24.61 -9.15
N ARG A 542 -19.53 23.46 -9.36
CA ARG A 542 -19.12 22.16 -8.81
C ARG A 542 -18.53 21.29 -9.91
N VAL A 543 -17.24 20.98 -9.84
CA VAL A 543 -16.59 20.13 -10.86
C VAL A 543 -16.95 18.67 -10.65
N VAL A 544 -17.34 17.96 -11.71
CA VAL A 544 -17.80 16.56 -11.65
C VAL A 544 -16.92 15.61 -12.46
N SER A 545 -16.76 14.37 -11.96
CA SER A 545 -15.94 13.32 -12.55
C SER A 545 -16.61 12.63 -13.76
N SER A 546 -15.89 11.71 -14.41
CA SER A 546 -16.25 11.11 -15.71
C SER A 546 -17.57 10.31 -15.73
N GLY A 547 -18.18 10.00 -14.58
CA GLY A 547 -19.46 9.27 -14.47
C GLY A 547 -20.69 10.09 -14.08
N ALA A 548 -20.53 11.33 -13.61
CA ALA A 548 -21.65 12.16 -13.15
C ALA A 548 -22.22 13.04 -14.27
N ARG A 549 -23.55 13.26 -14.29
CA ARG A 549 -24.26 14.10 -15.27
C ARG A 549 -23.91 15.59 -15.05
N PRO A 550 -23.24 16.26 -15.99
CA PRO A 550 -22.95 17.69 -15.90
C PRO A 550 -24.12 18.54 -16.37
N ASP A 551 -24.17 19.79 -15.91
CA ASP A 551 -25.05 20.83 -16.45
C ASP A 551 -24.34 21.61 -17.58
N VAL A 552 -23.01 21.69 -17.54
CA VAL A 552 -22.16 22.31 -18.58
C VAL A 552 -20.90 21.47 -18.81
N VAL A 553 -20.50 21.30 -20.07
CA VAL A 553 -19.25 20.66 -20.47
C VAL A 553 -18.29 21.71 -21.03
N VAL A 554 -17.12 21.88 -20.41
CA VAL A 554 -16.03 22.70 -20.94
C VAL A 554 -15.14 21.83 -21.81
N ALA A 555 -15.10 22.11 -23.11
CA ALA A 555 -14.36 21.33 -24.11
C ALA A 555 -13.08 22.05 -24.56
N GLY A 556 -11.93 21.45 -24.24
CA GLY A 556 -10.61 21.83 -24.75
C GLY A 556 -10.24 21.07 -26.03
N ALA A 557 -9.00 21.25 -26.49
CA ALA A 557 -8.46 20.55 -27.66
C ALA A 557 -8.57 19.03 -27.50
N LYS A 558 -9.06 18.35 -28.56
CA LYS A 558 -9.36 16.90 -28.59
C LYS A 558 -10.23 16.44 -27.41
N PRO A 559 -11.50 16.90 -27.30
CA PRO A 559 -12.36 16.66 -26.14
C PRO A 559 -12.84 15.19 -25.99
N GLY A 560 -12.45 14.29 -26.91
CA GLY A 560 -12.90 12.91 -26.91
C GLY A 560 -14.41 12.76 -27.14
N SER A 561 -14.94 11.55 -26.97
CA SER A 561 -16.35 11.21 -27.20
C SER A 561 -17.33 11.82 -26.16
N ALA A 562 -16.82 12.52 -25.16
CA ALA A 562 -17.64 13.15 -24.14
C ALA A 562 -18.33 14.41 -24.66
N ALA A 563 -17.68 15.24 -25.48
CA ALA A 563 -18.28 16.47 -26.01
C ALA A 563 -19.38 16.19 -27.05
N THR A 564 -19.25 15.11 -27.83
CA THR A 564 -20.27 14.69 -28.81
C THR A 564 -21.51 14.05 -28.18
N LYS A 565 -21.50 13.75 -26.88
CA LYS A 565 -22.60 13.10 -26.15
C LYS A 565 -23.63 14.08 -25.59
N TRP A 566 -23.35 15.39 -25.59
CA TRP A 566 -24.21 16.41 -24.99
C TRP A 566 -24.69 17.44 -26.03
N PRO A 567 -25.86 18.06 -25.84
CA PRO A 567 -26.38 19.07 -26.76
C PRO A 567 -25.40 20.25 -26.88
N GLU A 568 -25.25 20.84 -28.08
CA GLU A 568 -24.35 21.98 -28.32
C GLU A 568 -24.60 23.14 -27.34
N ALA A 569 -25.86 23.38 -26.96
CA ALA A 569 -26.25 24.40 -25.98
C ALA A 569 -25.68 24.21 -24.57
N SER A 570 -25.11 23.04 -24.26
CA SER A 570 -24.49 22.70 -22.97
C SER A 570 -22.96 22.59 -23.05
N VAL A 571 -22.35 22.85 -24.20
CA VAL A 571 -20.89 22.78 -24.41
C VAL A 571 -20.31 24.19 -24.53
N VAL A 572 -19.33 24.50 -23.69
CA VAL A 572 -18.58 25.77 -23.71
C VAL A 572 -17.14 25.48 -24.14
N LEU A 573 -16.59 26.25 -25.07
CA LEU A 573 -15.20 26.07 -25.49
C LEU A 573 -14.25 26.57 -24.39
N ALA A 574 -13.11 25.90 -24.25
CA ALA A 574 -12.11 26.25 -23.24
C ALA A 574 -11.60 27.70 -23.34
N ALA A 575 -11.53 28.27 -24.55
CA ALA A 575 -11.15 29.66 -24.76
C ALA A 575 -12.17 30.64 -24.14
N ASP A 576 -13.47 30.38 -24.33
CA ASP A 576 -14.54 31.20 -23.77
C ASP A 576 -14.64 31.07 -22.24
N PHE A 577 -14.38 29.87 -21.72
CA PHE A 577 -14.27 29.62 -20.28
C PHE A 577 -13.14 30.44 -19.63
N LEU A 578 -11.97 30.49 -20.27
CA LEU A 578 -10.83 31.27 -19.78
C LEU A 578 -11.06 32.79 -19.91
N ALA A 579 -11.72 33.24 -20.98
CA ALA A 579 -12.08 34.65 -21.14
C ALA A 579 -13.03 35.12 -20.03
N LEU A 580 -14.08 34.35 -19.73
CA LEU A 580 -15.02 34.62 -18.64
C LEU A 580 -14.36 34.61 -17.25
N ALA A 581 -13.39 33.69 -17.05
CA ALA A 581 -12.63 33.62 -15.81
C ALA A 581 -11.74 34.86 -15.60
N SER A 582 -11.11 35.36 -16.67
CA SER A 582 -10.25 36.55 -16.60
C SER A 582 -11.01 37.84 -16.24
N GLU A 583 -12.30 37.91 -16.59
CA GLU A 583 -13.15 39.07 -16.31
C GLU A 583 -13.58 39.13 -14.83
N HIS A 584 -13.71 37.97 -14.17
CA HIS A 584 -14.08 37.86 -12.74
C HIS A 584 -12.89 37.90 -11.78
N LEU A 585 -11.65 37.88 -12.29
CA LEU A 585 -10.40 37.87 -11.51
C LEU A 585 -9.64 39.20 -11.54
N LYS A 586 -10.22 40.29 -12.07
CA LYS A 586 -9.55 41.60 -12.06
C LYS A 586 -9.44 42.14 -10.63
N PRO A 587 -8.24 42.47 -10.13
CA PRO A 587 -8.09 43.11 -8.82
C PRO A 587 -8.72 44.50 -8.84
N THR A 588 -9.48 44.82 -7.79
CA THR A 588 -9.98 46.19 -7.52
C THR A 588 -8.79 47.15 -7.43
N PRO A 589 -8.79 48.30 -8.12
CA PRO A 589 -7.72 49.28 -7.96
C PRO A 589 -7.69 49.79 -6.51
N PRO A 590 -6.50 50.07 -5.95
CA PRO A 590 -6.37 50.56 -4.58
C PRO A 590 -7.07 51.92 -4.43
N PRO A 591 -7.57 52.27 -3.22
CA PRO A 591 -8.20 53.56 -2.99
C PRO A 591 -7.17 54.69 -3.16
N GLU A 592 -7.55 55.77 -3.85
CA GLU A 592 -6.73 56.97 -3.98
C GLU A 592 -6.46 57.60 -2.60
N GLU A 593 -5.19 57.83 -2.28
CA GLU A 593 -4.77 58.60 -1.12
C GLU A 593 -5.22 60.05 -1.29
N HIS A 594 -6.24 60.46 -0.53
CA HIS A 594 -6.53 61.87 -0.32
C HIS A 594 -5.45 62.47 0.60
N ALA A 595 -4.56 63.25 0.01
CA ALA A 595 -3.70 64.19 0.71
C ALA A 595 -4.56 65.30 1.35
N GLY A 596 -4.44 65.45 2.68
CA GLY A 596 -4.58 66.67 3.48
C GLY A 596 -5.88 67.48 3.41
N ASP A 597 -6.53 67.69 4.57
CA ASP A 597 -6.56 69.03 5.18
C ASP A 597 -7.00 68.97 6.66
N GLU A 598 -6.28 69.79 7.44
CA GLU A 598 -6.36 70.16 8.88
C GLU A 598 -5.89 69.18 9.97
#